data_AF-A0A6N3X304-F1
#
_entry.id   AF-A0A6N3X304-F1
#
_cell.length_a   1.000
_cell.length_b   1.000
_cell.length_c   1.000
_cell.angle_alpha   90.00
_cell.angle_beta   90.00
_cell.angle_gamma   90.00
#
_symmetry.space_group_name_H-M   'P 1'
#
loop_
_entity.id
_entity.type
_entity.pdbx_description
1 polymer ?
#
loop_
_entity_poly.entity_id
_entity_poly.type
_entity_poly.pdbx_seq_one_letter_code
_entity_poly.pdbx_strand_id
1 'polypeptide(L)' 'MWFRIEATRVADVKTECHVYNLLVEHNIPFISVGHRPKLTAFHDNVLELGGSGAWRLLPCP' A
#
# COMPACT_ATOMS: atom_id res chain seq x y z
N MET A 1 -10.07 -8.85 -6.16
CA MET A 1 -9.18 -8.24 -7.16
C MET A 1 -7.84 -8.00 -6.48
N TRP A 2 -6.76 -8.59 -6.97
CA TRP A 2 -5.43 -8.53 -6.35
C TRP A 2 -4.51 -7.68 -7.24
N PHE A 3 -3.95 -6.59 -6.71
CA PHE A 3 -2.97 -5.77 -7.45
C PHE A 3 -1.66 -5.74 -6.68
N ARG A 4 -0.60 -6.34 -7.24
CA ARG A 4 0.73 -6.44 -6.63
C ARG A 4 1.60 -5.28 -7.15
N ILE A 5 1.95 -4.31 -6.29
CA ILE A 5 2.99 -3.31 -6.59
C ILE A 5 4.31 -3.77 -5.98
N GLU A 6 4.84 -4.89 -6.48
CA GLU A 6 6.22 -5.30 -6.19
C GLU A 6 6.95 -5.78 -7.45
N ALA A 7 6.66 -5.15 -8.59
CA ALA A 7 7.37 -5.38 -9.86
C ALA A 7 7.71 -4.09 -10.62
N THR A 8 7.72 -2.94 -9.95
CA THR A 8 8.13 -1.69 -10.59
C THR A 8 9.02 -0.90 -9.66
N ARG A 9 10.23 -1.42 -9.39
CA ARG A 9 11.36 -0.65 -8.81
C ARG A 9 11.74 0.61 -9.63
N VAL A 10 11.01 0.90 -10.71
CA VAL A 10 11.21 1.96 -11.70
C VAL A 10 9.99 2.88 -11.83
N ALA A 11 8.88 2.66 -11.11
CA ALA A 11 7.78 3.61 -11.12
C ALA A 11 8.18 4.84 -10.30
N ASP A 12 8.15 6.02 -10.94
CA ASP A 12 8.34 7.29 -10.26
C ASP A 12 7.27 7.44 -9.17
N VAL A 13 7.66 7.98 -8.01
CA VAL A 13 6.78 8.14 -6.84
C VAL A 13 5.50 8.89 -7.20
N LYS A 14 5.54 9.80 -8.18
CA LYS A 14 4.34 10.52 -8.64
C LYS A 14 3.35 9.62 -9.36
N THR A 15 3.83 8.70 -10.19
CA THR A 15 2.98 7.75 -10.92
C THR A 15 2.30 6.80 -9.94
N GLU A 16 3.02 6.31 -8.94
CA GLU A 16 2.44 5.47 -7.87
C GLU A 16 1.34 6.24 -7.13
N CYS A 17 1.60 7.46 -6.65
CA CYS A 17 0.60 8.28 -5.97
C CYS A 17 -0.64 8.53 -6.85
N HIS A 18 -0.46 8.76 -8.15
CA HIS A 18 -1.60 8.99 -9.06
C HIS A 18 -2.50 7.75 -9.17
N VAL A 19 -1.92 6.55 -9.25
CA VAL A 19 -2.68 5.29 -9.27
C VAL A 19 -3.43 5.09 -7.95
N TYR A 20 -2.78 5.31 -6.81
CA TYR A 20 -3.43 5.19 -5.50
C TYR A 20 -4.59 6.18 -5.34
N ASN A 21 -4.42 7.44 -5.76
CA ASN A 21 -5.49 8.43 -5.73
C ASN A 21 -6.70 7.99 -6.55
N LEU A 22 -6.50 7.46 -7.76
CA LEU A 22 -7.60 6.97 -8.60
C LEU A 22 -8.33 5.80 -7.93
N LEU A 23 -7.60 4.87 -7.31
CA LEU A 23 -8.20 3.74 -6.62
C LEU A 23 -9.07 4.19 -5.43
N VAL A 24 -8.58 5.17 -4.66
CA VAL A 24 -9.32 5.76 -3.54
C VAL A 24 -10.55 6.52 -4.04
N GLU A 25 -10.40 7.38 -5.06
CA GLU A 25 -11.49 8.17 -5.64
C GLU A 25 -12.63 7.29 -6.16
N HIS A 26 -12.29 6.16 -6.80
CA HIS A 26 -13.26 5.22 -7.33
C HIS A 26 -13.77 4.19 -6.30
N ASN A 27 -13.39 4.31 -5.01
CA ASN A 27 -13.72 3.36 -3.94
C ASN A 27 -13.40 1.90 -4.31
N ILE A 28 -12.32 1.69 -5.07
CA ILE A 28 -11.90 0.36 -5.48
C ILE A 28 -11.10 -0.24 -4.31
N PRO A 29 -11.48 -1.41 -3.77
CA PRO A 29 -10.70 -2.03 -2.71
C PRO A 29 -9.36 -2.54 -3.26
N PHE A 30 -8.25 -2.20 -2.61
CA PHE A 30 -6.91 -2.66 -2.96
C PHE A 30 -6.11 -3.08 -1.74
N ILE A 31 -5.13 -3.96 -1.96
CA ILE A 31 -4.13 -4.38 -0.99
C ILE A 31 -2.78 -4.16 -1.67
N SER A 32 -1.85 -3.50 -1.01
CA SER A 32 -0.47 -3.41 -1.51
C SER A 32 0.54 -3.82 -0.45
N VAL A 33 1.69 -4.30 -0.93
CA VAL A 33 2.83 -4.72 -0.13
C VAL A 33 4.00 -3.85 -0.56
N GLY A 34 4.64 -3.16 0.38
CA GLY A 34 5.77 -2.31 0.06
C GLY A 34 6.56 -1.90 1.30
N HIS A 35 7.85 -1.65 1.12
CA HIS A 35 8.75 -1.20 2.19
C HIS A 35 8.75 0.33 2.39
N ARG A 36 7.98 1.09 1.60
CA ARG A 36 7.98 2.56 1.61
C ARG A 36 6.91 3.11 2.56
N PRO A 37 7.27 3.86 3.61
CA PRO A 37 6.31 4.41 4.58
C PRO A 37 5.34 5.42 3.96
N LYS A 38 5.69 6.07 2.84
CA LYS A 38 4.85 7.12 2.23
C LYS A 38 3.52 6.60 1.67
N LEU A 39 3.40 5.30 1.43
CA LEU A 39 2.19 4.71 0.87
C LEU A 39 1.09 4.52 1.92
N THR A 40 1.43 4.52 3.21
CA THR A 40 0.43 4.33 4.29
C THR A 40 -0.67 5.39 4.22
N ALA A 41 -0.36 6.61 3.76
CA ALA A 41 -1.32 7.70 3.60
C ALA A 41 -2.52 7.39 2.68
N PHE A 42 -2.44 6.34 1.85
CA PHE A 42 -3.53 5.91 0.98
C PHE A 42 -4.26 4.67 1.51
N HIS A 43 -3.91 4.18 2.70
CA HIS A 43 -4.47 2.97 3.29
C HIS A 43 -5.18 3.28 4.60
N ASP A 44 -6.29 2.60 4.85
CA ASP A 44 -6.96 2.68 6.16
C ASP A 44 -6.22 1.88 7.23
N ASN A 45 -5.58 0.77 6.83
CA ASN A 45 -4.92 -0.17 7.73
C ASN A 45 -3.57 -0.63 7.17
N VAL A 46 -2.62 -0.85 8.07
CA VAL A 46 -1.28 -1.36 7.78
C VAL A 46 -1.10 -2.68 8.52
N LEU A 47 -0.75 -3.73 7.79
CA LEU A 47 -0.34 -5.00 8.36
C LEU A 47 1.19 -5.04 8.45
N GLU A 48 1.71 -5.01 9.67
CA GLU A 48 3.14 -5.22 9.92
C GLU A 48 3.41 -6.70 10.19
N LEU A 49 4.39 -7.25 9.47
CA LEU A 49 4.89 -8.61 9.67
C LEU A 49 6.22 -8.53 10.42
N GLY A 50 6.24 -8.93 11.68
CA GLY A 50 7.45 -9.16 12.45
C GLY A 50 8.07 -10.50 12.05
N GLY A 51 9.35 -10.50 11.66
CA GLY A 51 10.05 -11.65 11.05
C GLY A 51 10.06 -12.97 11.84
N SER A 52 9.52 -13.01 13.06
CA SER A 52 9.31 -14.22 13.88
C SER A 52 7.92 -14.87 13.72
N GLY A 53 7.14 -14.47 12.71
CA GLY A 53 5.75 -14.92 12.52
C GLY A 53 4.73 -14.12 13.32
N ALA A 54 5.18 -13.13 14.08
CA ALA A 54 4.32 -12.13 14.70
C ALA A 54 3.78 -11.20 13.62
N TRP A 55 2.52 -10.81 13.72
CA TRP A 55 1.93 -9.77 12.89
C TRP A 55 1.06 -8.86 13.73
N ARG A 56 0.90 -7.62 13.29
CA ARG A 56 -0.07 -6.69 13.89
C ARG A 56 -0.75 -5.86 12.82
N LEU A 57 -2.05 -5.67 13.01
CA LEU A 57 -2.85 -4.77 12.21
C LEU A 57 -2.94 -3.44 12.96
N LEU A 58 -2.50 -2.37 12.31
CA LEU A 58 -2.53 -1.01 12.84
C LEU A 58 -3.40 -0.15 11.93
N PRO A 59 -4.26 0.74 12.47
CA PRO A 59 -4.87 1.79 11.65
C PRO A 59 -3.76 2.73 11.14
N CYS A 60 -3.87 3.20 9.90
CA CYS A 60 -2.98 4.26 9.44
C CYS A 60 -3.35 5.59 10.15
N PRO A 61 -2.36 6.39 10.61
CA PRO A 61 -2.60 7.74 11.10
C PRO A 61 -3.11 8.70 10.03
#